data_AF-K1RAQ3-F1
#
_entry.id   AF-K1RAQ3-F1
#
_cell.length_a   1.000
_cell.length_b   1.000
_cell.length_c   1.000
_cell.angle_alpha   90.00
_cell.angle_beta   90.00
_cell.angle_gamma   90.00
#
_symmetry.space_group_name_H-M   'P 1'
#
loop_
_entity.id
_entity.type
_entity.pdbx_description
1 polymer ?
#
loop_
_entity_poly.entity_id
_entity_poly.type
_entity_poly.pdbx_seq_one_letter_code
_entity_poly.pdbx_strand_id
1 'polypeptide(L)'
;MANRDPNDLNKHVQTAFEDVIGEPDGSHSPDCVWRISAMCFKGGKACCYTILTGLCGIFIGLYWGCEFACISFEQIWCTTPMLRVFGVYLGCLQKFFGTCVSCCLAPICETCGLLFSNISVKKC
;
A
#
# COMPACT_ATOMS: atom_id res chain seq x y z
N MET A 1 -17.48 2.35 23.65
CA MET A 1 -17.63 1.96 22.23
C MET A 1 -16.31 1.37 21.77
N ALA A 2 -16.32 0.22 21.09
CA ALA A 2 -15.10 -0.36 20.52
C ALA A 2 -14.62 0.49 19.33
N ASN A 3 -13.31 0.68 19.20
CA ASN A 3 -12.73 1.33 18.02
C ASN A 3 -12.95 0.44 16.79
N ARG A 4 -13.65 0.96 15.77
CA ARG A 4 -13.98 0.24 14.53
C ARG A 4 -12.91 0.38 13.43
N ASP A 5 -11.95 1.29 13.60
CA ASP A 5 -10.80 1.50 12.70
C ASP A 5 -9.49 1.44 13.51
N PRO A 6 -9.10 0.28 14.04
CA PRO A 6 -7.87 0.15 14.84
C PRO A 6 -6.57 0.36 14.04
N ASN A 7 -6.65 0.26 12.71
CA ASN A 7 -5.51 0.41 11.80
C ASN A 7 -5.46 1.77 11.12
N ASP A 8 -6.35 2.70 11.50
CA ASP A 8 -6.38 4.06 10.98
C ASP A 8 -6.48 4.16 9.44
N LEU A 9 -7.19 3.21 8.81
CA LEU A 9 -7.33 3.12 7.36
C LEU A 9 -8.04 4.36 6.78
N ASN A 10 -8.93 4.95 7.57
CA ASN A 10 -9.87 5.98 7.11
C ASN A 10 -9.65 7.34 7.78
N LYS A 11 -8.41 7.64 8.21
CA LYS A 11 -8.05 8.96 8.78
C LYS A 11 -8.43 10.13 7.87
N HIS A 12 -8.30 9.97 6.56
CA HIS A 12 -8.57 11.01 5.58
C HIS A 12 -10.06 11.42 5.47
N VAL A 13 -11.01 10.57 5.90
CA VAL A 13 -12.46 10.92 5.91
C VAL A 13 -12.93 11.45 7.27
N GLN A 14 -12.03 11.53 8.25
CA GLN A 14 -12.29 12.14 9.55
C GLN A 14 -12.34 13.67 9.40
N THR A 15 -13.49 14.17 8.96
CA THR A 15 -13.75 15.61 8.81
C THR A 15 -14.58 16.16 9.97
N ALA A 16 -14.08 17.21 10.61
CA ALA A 16 -14.82 18.04 11.56
C ALA A 16 -15.65 19.11 10.82
N PHE A 17 -16.55 19.78 11.53
CA PHE A 17 -17.38 20.84 10.94
C PHE A 17 -16.51 22.05 10.58
N GLU A 18 -15.59 22.38 11.47
CA GLU A 18 -14.63 23.47 11.41
C GLU A 18 -13.64 23.29 10.25
N ASP A 19 -13.32 22.05 9.87
CA ASP A 19 -12.48 21.74 8.71
C ASP A 19 -13.17 22.03 7.37
N VAL A 20 -14.50 22.08 7.36
CA VAL A 20 -15.32 22.18 6.13
C VAL A 20 -15.93 23.57 5.98
N ILE A 21 -16.46 24.13 7.06
CA ILE A 21 -17.17 25.42 7.09
C ILE A 21 -16.53 26.31 8.17
N GLY A 22 -15.20 26.31 8.27
CA GLY A 22 -14.46 27.19 9.18
C GLY A 22 -14.62 28.65 8.76
N GLU A 23 -15.23 29.48 9.61
CA GLU A 23 -15.30 30.93 9.41
C GLU A 23 -14.04 31.63 9.96
N PRO A 24 -13.51 32.67 9.29
CA PRO A 24 -12.34 33.43 9.75
C PRO A 24 -12.73 34.54 10.74
N ASP A 25 -11.80 34.94 11.62
CA ASP A 25 -12.02 35.93 12.70
C ASP A 25 -12.65 37.27 12.27
N GLY A 26 -12.44 37.69 11.01
CA GLY A 26 -13.02 38.92 10.46
C GLY A 26 -14.43 38.78 9.88
N SER A 27 -15.00 37.58 9.79
CA SER A 27 -16.29 37.31 9.14
C SER A 27 -16.96 36.07 9.72
N HIS A 28 -17.43 36.20 10.97
CA HIS A 28 -18.19 35.16 11.66
C HIS A 28 -19.68 35.43 11.64
N SER A 29 -20.44 34.37 11.38
CA SER A 29 -21.88 34.31 11.54
C SER A 29 -22.27 34.46 13.02
N PRO A 30 -23.53 34.83 13.33
CA PRO A 30 -24.01 34.83 14.70
C PRO A 30 -23.86 33.45 15.37
N ASP A 31 -23.50 33.41 16.65
CA ASP A 31 -23.23 32.19 17.43
C ASP A 31 -24.35 31.14 17.34
N CYS A 32 -25.61 31.58 17.26
CA CYS A 32 -26.75 30.68 17.15
C CYS A 32 -26.74 29.92 15.81
N VAL A 33 -26.43 30.61 14.71
CA VAL A 33 -26.35 30.03 13.37
C VAL A 33 -25.17 29.07 13.30
N TRP A 34 -24.02 29.47 13.84
CA TRP A 34 -22.83 28.63 13.94
C TRP A 34 -23.10 27.31 14.68
N ARG A 35 -23.75 27.38 15.85
CA ARG A 35 -24.05 26.18 16.65
C ARG A 35 -25.09 25.27 16.00
N ILE A 36 -26.14 25.82 15.42
CA ILE A 36 -27.21 25.03 14.78
C ILE A 36 -26.66 24.36 13.51
N SER A 37 -25.89 25.08 12.69
CA SER A 37 -25.26 24.49 11.50
C SER A 37 -24.29 23.37 11.87
N ALA A 38 -23.46 23.53 12.90
CA ALA A 38 -22.59 22.47 13.41
C ALA A 38 -23.37 21.24 13.89
N MET A 39 -24.50 21.44 14.58
CA MET A 39 -25.37 20.35 15.03
C MET A 39 -26.02 19.62 13.84
N CYS A 40 -26.58 20.37 12.88
CA CYS A 40 -27.17 19.82 11.66
C CYS A 40 -26.14 19.04 10.83
N PHE A 41 -24.91 19.54 10.70
CA PHE A 41 -23.83 18.86 9.99
C PHE A 41 -23.49 17.52 10.63
N LYS A 42 -23.23 17.51 11.96
CA LYS A 42 -22.88 16.28 12.70
C LYS A 42 -24.02 15.27 12.67
N GLY A 43 -25.25 15.72 12.92
CA GLY A 43 -26.44 14.88 12.91
C GLY A 43 -26.76 14.31 11.52
N GLY A 44 -26.72 15.15 10.49
CA GLY A 44 -26.95 14.74 9.10
C GLY A 44 -25.92 13.71 8.63
N LYS A 45 -24.63 13.98 8.85
CA LYS A 45 -23.54 13.04 8.52
C LYS A 45 -23.73 11.69 9.22
N ALA A 46 -24.01 11.70 10.52
CA ALA A 46 -24.21 10.48 11.29
C ALA A 46 -25.46 9.69 10.84
N CYS A 47 -26.57 10.37 10.60
CA CYS A 47 -27.82 9.77 10.15
C CYS A 47 -27.66 9.11 8.77
N CYS A 48 -27.17 9.86 7.78
CA CYS A 48 -26.95 9.34 6.43
C CYS A 48 -25.98 8.16 6.43
N TYR A 49 -24.86 8.26 7.14
CA TYR A 49 -23.90 7.17 7.24
C TYR A 49 -24.51 5.92 7.91
N THR A 50 -25.29 6.09 8.96
CA THR A 50 -25.95 4.98 9.66
C THR A 50 -26.97 4.28 8.76
N ILE A 51 -27.76 5.03 8.00
CA ILE A 51 -28.72 4.45 7.03
C ILE A 51 -27.97 3.69 5.93
N LEU A 52 -26.96 4.31 5.31
CA LEU A 52 -26.16 3.68 4.25
C LEU A 52 -25.49 2.38 4.74
N THR A 53 -24.88 2.41 5.92
CA THR A 53 -24.23 1.23 6.51
C THR A 53 -25.24 0.18 6.95
N GLY A 54 -26.40 0.57 7.47
CA GLY A 54 -27.48 -0.37 7.81
C GLY A 54 -28.04 -1.10 6.59
N LEU A 55 -28.22 -0.39 5.47
CA LEU A 55 -28.76 -0.95 4.24
C LEU A 55 -27.74 -1.78 3.46
N CYS A 56 -26.50 -1.30 3.36
CA CYS A 56 -25.50 -1.89 2.45
C CYS A 56 -24.35 -2.59 3.16
N GLY A 57 -24.10 -2.30 4.44
CA GLY A 57 -22.89 -2.72 5.13
C GLY A 57 -22.72 -4.23 5.25
N ILE A 58 -23.80 -4.98 5.50
CA ILE A 58 -23.76 -6.45 5.61
C ILE A 58 -23.42 -7.09 4.26
N PHE A 59 -24.06 -6.63 3.18
CA PHE A 59 -23.82 -7.16 1.84
C PHE A 59 -22.40 -6.87 1.35
N ILE A 60 -21.90 -5.64 1.58
CA ILE A 60 -20.53 -5.27 1.24
C ILE A 60 -19.53 -6.07 2.09
N GLY A 61 -19.81 -6.26 3.38
CA GLY A 61 -18.97 -7.07 4.26
C GLY A 61 -18.87 -8.53 3.80
N LEU A 62 -20.00 -9.12 3.39
CA LEU A 62 -20.03 -10.47 2.82
C LEU A 62 -19.25 -10.55 1.52
N TYR A 63 -19.42 -9.59 0.62
CA TYR A 63 -18.70 -9.52 -0.65
C TYR A 63 -17.18 -9.54 -0.45
N TRP A 64 -16.64 -8.64 0.39
CA TRP A 64 -15.21 -8.61 0.67
C TRP A 64 -14.72 -9.86 1.39
N GLY A 65 -15.53 -10.45 2.28
CA GLY A 65 -15.19 -11.71 2.93
C GLY A 65 -15.02 -12.86 1.93
N CYS A 66 -15.94 -12.99 0.97
CA CYS A 66 -15.85 -13.99 -0.09
C CYS A 66 -14.64 -13.73 -1.02
N GLU A 67 -14.41 -12.48 -1.41
CA GLU A 67 -13.29 -12.08 -2.26
C GLU A 67 -11.95 -12.49 -1.63
N PHE A 68 -11.72 -12.12 -0.38
CA PHE A 68 -10.47 -12.46 0.32
C PHE A 68 -10.33 -13.97 0.59
N ALA A 69 -11.43 -14.71 0.73
CA ALA A 69 -11.39 -16.17 0.80
C ALA A 69 -10.93 -16.79 -0.51
N CYS A 70 -11.45 -16.32 -1.65
CA CYS A 70 -11.01 -16.76 -2.98
C CYS A 70 -9.54 -16.44 -3.24
N ILE A 71 -9.10 -15.20 -2.97
CA ILE A 71 -7.70 -14.78 -3.10
C ILE A 71 -6.79 -15.66 -2.23
N SER A 72 -7.19 -15.93 -0.99
CA SER A 72 -6.40 -16.79 -0.09
C SER A 72 -6.29 -18.22 -0.62
N PHE A 73 -7.39 -18.77 -1.16
CA PHE A 73 -7.38 -20.09 -1.78
C PHE A 73 -6.44 -20.14 -2.98
N GLU A 74 -6.57 -19.19 -3.91
CA GLU A 74 -5.71 -19.10 -5.10
C GLU A 74 -4.23 -18.99 -4.70
N GLN A 75 -3.92 -18.11 -3.74
CA GLN A 75 -2.54 -17.90 -3.30
C GLN A 75 -1.91 -19.17 -2.71
N ILE A 76 -2.66 -19.91 -1.89
CA ILE A 76 -2.17 -21.13 -1.23
C ILE A 76 -2.06 -22.30 -2.22
N TRP A 77 -3.11 -22.55 -2.99
CA TRP A 77 -3.24 -23.78 -3.78
C TRP A 77 -2.72 -23.65 -5.22
N CYS A 78 -2.64 -22.44 -5.76
CA CYS A 78 -2.23 -22.19 -7.13
C CYS A 78 -0.90 -21.42 -7.18
N THR A 79 -0.86 -20.20 -6.67
CA THR A 79 0.29 -19.29 -6.84
C THR A 79 1.54 -19.79 -6.14
N THR A 80 1.43 -20.23 -4.88
CA THR A 80 2.60 -20.69 -4.11
C THR A 80 3.30 -21.89 -4.76
N PRO A 81 2.60 -22.96 -5.18
CA PRO A 81 3.21 -24.05 -5.96
C PRO A 81 3.81 -23.59 -7.30
N MET A 82 3.11 -22.73 -8.04
CA MET A 82 3.60 -22.22 -9.32
C MET A 82 4.92 -21.44 -9.15
N LEU A 83 5.03 -20.59 -8.12
CA LEU A 83 6.26 -19.88 -7.80
C LEU A 83 7.41 -20.84 -7.46
N ARG A 84 7.13 -21.96 -6.79
CA ARG A 84 8.13 -23.00 -6.53
C ARG A 84 8.63 -23.63 -7.83
N VAL A 85 7.72 -23.99 -8.74
CA VAL A 85 8.07 -24.53 -10.06
C VAL A 85 8.89 -23.52 -10.86
N PHE A 86 8.45 -22.27 -10.90
CA PHE A 86 9.18 -21.20 -11.57
C PHE A 86 10.59 -21.01 -10.99
N GLY A 87 10.74 -21.09 -9.67
CA GLY A 87 12.04 -21.06 -9.01
C GLY A 87 12.98 -22.19 -9.46
N VAL A 88 12.46 -23.39 -9.71
CA VAL A 88 13.26 -24.51 -10.28
C VAL A 88 13.75 -24.17 -11.69
N TYR A 89 12.88 -23.66 -12.56
CA TYR A 89 13.25 -23.24 -13.91
C TYR A 89 14.29 -22.11 -13.90
N LEU A 90 14.08 -21.09 -13.08
CA LEU A 90 15.03 -20.00 -12.93
C LEU A 90 16.37 -20.47 -12.36
N GLY A 91 16.39 -21.44 -11.44
CA GLY A 91 17.63 -22.02 -10.94
C GLY A 91 18.45 -22.70 -12.04
N CYS A 92 17.80 -23.39 -12.97
CA CYS A 92 18.46 -23.94 -14.16
C CYS A 92 19.00 -22.83 -15.06
N LEU A 93 18.19 -21.79 -15.31
CA LEU A 93 18.58 -20.65 -16.12
C LEU A 93 19.75 -19.89 -15.51
N GLN A 94 19.76 -19.70 -14.19
CA GLN A 94 20.85 -19.06 -13.47
C GLN A 94 22.17 -19.82 -13.63
N LYS A 95 22.15 -21.15 -13.56
CA LYS A 95 23.35 -21.97 -13.81
C LYS A 95 23.84 -21.78 -15.24
N PHE A 96 22.94 -21.82 -16.21
CA PHE A 96 23.30 -21.61 -17.62
C PHE A 96 23.94 -20.23 -17.84
N PHE A 97 23.29 -19.16 -17.40
CA PHE A 97 23.84 -17.81 -17.49
C PHE A 97 25.14 -17.65 -16.71
N GLY A 98 25.24 -18.22 -15.51
CA GLY A 98 26.46 -18.20 -14.70
C GLY A 98 27.65 -18.82 -15.43
N THR A 99 27.42 -19.93 -16.13
CA THR A 99 28.45 -20.54 -17.00
C THR A 99 28.80 -19.60 -18.16
N CYS A 100 27.82 -19.03 -18.86
CA CYS A 100 28.09 -18.08 -19.95
C CYS A 100 28.92 -16.87 -19.50
N VAL A 101 28.58 -16.28 -18.35
CA VAL A 101 29.33 -15.16 -17.77
C VAL A 101 30.74 -15.61 -17.39
N SER A 102 30.90 -16.77 -16.77
CA SER A 102 32.22 -17.28 -16.39
C SER A 102 33.11 -17.59 -17.59
N CYS A 103 32.57 -18.14 -18.67
CA CYS A 103 33.35 -18.45 -19.86
C CYS A 103 33.68 -17.22 -20.70
N CYS A 104 32.77 -16.25 -20.81
CA CYS A 104 32.92 -15.14 -21.75
C CYS A 104 33.37 -13.84 -21.07
N LEU A 105 32.75 -13.46 -19.95
CA LEU A 105 32.97 -12.18 -19.29
C LEU A 105 34.13 -12.22 -18.29
N ALA A 106 34.33 -13.34 -17.57
CA ALA A 106 35.44 -13.47 -16.63
C ALA A 106 36.83 -13.21 -17.27
N PRO A 107 37.20 -13.79 -18.42
CA PRO A 107 38.51 -13.52 -19.03
C PRO A 107 38.66 -12.05 -19.49
N ILE A 108 37.58 -11.40 -19.92
CA ILE A 108 37.60 -9.98 -20.29
C ILE A 108 37.84 -9.12 -19.05
N CYS A 109 37.15 -9.41 -17.94
CA CYS A 109 37.36 -8.70 -16.69
C CYS A 109 38.77 -8.91 -16.13
N GLU A 110 39.31 -10.13 -16.23
CA GLU A 110 40.67 -10.46 -15.80
C GLU A 110 41.72 -9.69 -16.62
N THR A 111 41.60 -9.68 -17.94
CA THR A 111 42.51 -8.92 -18.81
C THR A 111 42.42 -7.41 -18.57
N CYS A 112 41.22 -6.84 -18.39
CA CYS A 112 41.06 -5.45 -17.97
C CYS A 112 41.73 -5.17 -16.62
N GLY A 113 41.60 -6.07 -15.64
CA GLY A 113 42.27 -5.96 -14.34
C GLY A 113 43.80 -5.93 -14.44
N LEU A 114 44.38 -6.72 -15.36
CA LEU A 114 45.82 -6.73 -15.61
C LEU A 114 46.34 -5.41 -16.20
N LEU A 115 45.53 -4.70 -17.00
CA LEU A 115 45.91 -3.38 -17.53
C LEU A 115 46.12 -2.35 -16.41
N PHE A 116 45.32 -2.43 -15.34
CA PHE A 116 45.42 -1.51 -14.21
C PHE A 116 46.34 -2.01 -13.09
N SER A 117 46.75 -3.28 -13.09
CA SER A 117 47.56 -3.85 -11.99
C SER A 117 48.97 -3.27 -11.89
N ASN A 118 49.49 -2.70 -12.96
CA ASN A 118 50.83 -2.08 -13.00
C ASN A 118 50.86 -0.61 -12.54
N ILE A 119 49.71 -0.02 -12.17
CA ILE A 119 49.64 1.35 -11.67
C ILE A 119 49.98 1.37 -10.17
N SER A 120 51.21 1.75 -9.82
CA SER A 120 51.64 1.93 -8.43
C SER A 120 51.39 3.37 -7.98
N VAL A 121 50.48 3.56 -7.00
CA VAL A 121 50.23 4.87 -6.38
C VAL A 121 51.19 5.05 -5.21
N LYS A 122 52.13 5.98 -5.34
CA LYS A 122 52.98 6.40 -4.20
C LYS A 122 52.17 7.30 -3.27
N LYS A 123 52.01 6.90 -2.01
CA LYS A 123 51.43 7.77 -0.97
C LYS A 123 52.43 8.88 -0.64
N CYS A 124 51.96 10.13 -0.68
CA CYS A 124 52.68 11.32 -0.23
C CYS A 124 52.66 11.41 1.30
#